data_AF-C0BN48-F1
#
_entry.id   AF-C0BN48-F1
#
_cell.length_a   1.000
_cell.length_b   1.000
_cell.length_c   1.000
_cell.angle_alpha   90.00
_cell.angle_beta   90.00
_cell.angle_gamma   90.00
#
_symmetry.space_group_name_H-M   'P 1'
#
loop_
_entity.id
_entity.type
_entity.pdbx_description
1 polymer ?
#
loop_
_entity_poly.entity_id
_entity_poly.type
_entity_poly.pdbx_seq_one_letter_code
_entity_poly.pdbx_strand_id
1 'polypeptide(L)' 'MSEHIFSCIDAHTCGNPVRVVAKGGPDLVGNSMSEKRQHFLKQYDWIRKGLMFDLGAMI' A
#
# COMPACT_ATOMS: atom_id res chain seq x y z
N MET A 1 -0.10 -19.53 -11.01
CA MET A 1 -0.58 -18.41 -10.15
C MET A 1 0.56 -17.42 -10.09
N SER A 2 0.32 -16.14 -10.40
CA SER A 2 1.35 -15.10 -10.27
C SER A 2 1.49 -14.70 -8.81
N GLU A 3 2.69 -14.85 -8.24
CA GLU A 3 2.98 -14.39 -6.88
C GLU A 3 3.36 -12.91 -6.90
N HIS A 4 2.83 -12.15 -5.94
CA HIS A 4 3.21 -10.75 -5.71
C HIS A 4 3.93 -10.65 -4.36
N ILE A 5 5.19 -10.21 -4.39
CA ILE A 5 6.04 -10.12 -3.21
C ILE A 5 6.23 -8.64 -2.84
N PHE A 6 5.86 -8.28 -1.62
CA PHE A 6 6.04 -6.95 -1.06
C PHE A 6 7.02 -6.99 0.10
N SER A 7 7.98 -6.06 0.12
CA SER A 7 8.83 -5.85 1.30
C SER A 7 8.19 -4.76 2.16
N CYS A 8 7.68 -5.14 3.32
CA CYS A 8 6.99 -4.25 4.24
C CYS A 8 7.84 -3.94 5.48
N ILE A 9 7.78 -2.71 5.95
CA ILE A 9 8.28 -2.28 7.25
C ILE A 9 7.06 -1.98 8.11
N ASP A 10 6.86 -2.78 9.15
CA ASP A 10 5.77 -2.59 10.10
C ASP A 10 6.26 -1.79 11.30
N ALA A 11 5.48 -0.79 11.69
CA ALA A 11 5.79 0.14 12.77
C ALA A 11 4.51 0.48 13.55
N HIS A 12 4.66 1.22 14.63
CA HIS A 12 3.54 1.79 15.36
C HIS A 12 3.82 3.26 15.68
N THR A 13 2.78 4.08 15.59
CA THR A 13 2.80 5.47 16.02
C THR A 13 1.73 5.64 17.07
N CYS A 14 2.11 5.89 18.33
CA CYS A 14 1.18 6.02 19.46
C CYS A 14 0.19 4.83 19.60
N GLY A 15 0.65 3.61 19.31
CA GLY A 15 -0.17 2.39 19.36
C GLY A 15 -0.97 2.08 18.09
N ASN A 16 -1.02 2.99 17.11
CA ASN A 16 -1.61 2.71 15.81
C ASN A 16 -0.62 1.97 14.91
N PRO A 17 -0.97 0.80 14.35
CA PRO A 17 -0.12 0.07 13.43
C PRO A 17 0.00 0.82 12.09
N VAL A 18 1.22 0.95 11.62
CA VAL A 18 1.59 1.57 10.34
C VAL A 18 2.39 0.55 9.54
N ARG A 19 2.05 0.38 8.26
CA ARG A 19 2.78 -0.51 7.35
C ARG A 19 3.27 0.27 6.15
N VAL A 20 4.59 0.31 5.97
CA VAL A 20 5.23 0.95 4.81
C VAL A 20 5.67 -0.12 3.82
N VAL A 21 5.16 -0.06 2.59
CA VAL A 21 5.62 -0.91 1.49
C VAL A 21 6.89 -0.29 0.90
N ALA A 22 8.05 -0.85 1.24
CA ALA A 22 9.35 -0.36 0.77
C ALA A 22 9.69 -0.85 -0.65
N LYS A 23 9.22 -2.04 -1.05
CA LYS A 23 9.44 -2.62 -2.39
C LYS A 23 8.25 -3.46 -2.84
N GLY A 24 8.10 -3.63 -4.15
CA GLY A 24 7.06 -4.46 -4.78
C GLY A 24 5.78 -3.70 -5.15
N GLY A 25 5.72 -2.39 -4.88
CA GLY A 25 4.61 -1.54 -5.31
C GLY A 25 4.58 -1.30 -6.84
N PRO A 26 3.40 -0.99 -7.41
CA PRO A 26 3.26 -0.68 -8.82
C PRO A 26 3.76 0.73 -9.15
N ASP A 27 4.11 0.96 -10.42
CA ASP A 27 4.44 2.30 -10.90
C ASP A 27 3.20 3.20 -10.92
N LEU A 28 3.31 4.36 -10.27
CA LEU A 28 2.22 5.32 -10.15
C LEU A 28 2.40 6.48 -11.12
N VAL A 29 1.39 6.69 -11.97
CA VAL A 29 1.31 7.82 -12.90
C VAL A 29 0.64 9.01 -12.21
N GLY A 30 1.23 10.19 -12.38
CA GLY A 30 0.73 11.45 -11.84
C GLY A 30 1.86 12.42 -11.51
N ASN A 31 1.60 13.71 -11.69
CA ASN A 31 2.55 14.79 -11.38
C ASN A 31 2.53 15.17 -9.89
N SER A 32 1.46 14.82 -9.18
CA SER A 32 1.30 15.05 -7.74
C SER A 32 1.06 13.75 -6.98
N MET A 33 1.31 13.77 -5.67
CA MET A 33 0.98 12.63 -4.81
C MET A 33 -0.52 12.32 -4.78
N SER A 34 -1.38 13.34 -4.94
CA SER A 34 -2.83 13.15 -5.03
C SER A 34 -3.21 12.38 -6.30
N GLU A 35 -2.63 12.74 -7.45
CA GLU A 35 -2.85 12.03 -8.71
C GLU A 35 -2.34 10.58 -8.64
N LYS A 36 -1.14 10.38 -8.10
CA LYS A 36 -0.58 9.03 -7.88
C LYS A 36 -1.46 8.19 -6.97
N ARG A 37 -2.01 8.78 -5.90
CA ARG A 37 -2.99 8.13 -5.00
C ARG A 37 -4.27 7.76 -5.74
N GLN A 38 -4.81 8.66 -6.56
CA GLN A 38 -5.99 8.38 -7.35
C GLN A 38 -5.75 7.26 -8.37
N HIS A 39 -4.58 7.25 -9.03
CA HIS A 39 -4.18 6.17 -9.92
C HIS A 39 -4.10 4.83 -9.17
N PHE A 40 -3.46 4.82 -8.00
CA PHE A 40 -3.38 3.64 -7.14
C PHE A 40 -4.76 3.10 -6.75
N LEU A 41 -5.67 3.96 -6.29
CA LEU A 41 -7.03 3.55 -5.92
C LEU A 41 -7.88 3.08 -7.11
N LYS A 42 -7.63 3.58 -8.32
CA LYS A 42 -8.39 3.16 -9.51
C LYS A 42 -7.90 1.82 -10.07
N GLN A 43 -6.60 1.57 -10.08
CA GLN A 43 -6.00 0.42 -10.78
C GLN A 43 -5.50 -0.69 -9.84
N TYR A 44 -5.13 -0.34 -8.60
CA TYR A 44 -4.39 -1.22 -7.70
C TYR A 44 -5.00 -1.32 -6.29
N ASP A 45 -6.27 -0.95 -6.12
CA ASP A 45 -6.96 -1.02 -4.81
C ASP A 45 -6.99 -2.44 -4.20
N TRP A 46 -6.85 -3.47 -5.03
CA TRP A 46 -6.71 -4.85 -4.59
C TRP A 46 -5.44 -5.07 -3.72
N ILE A 47 -4.35 -4.35 -3.99
CA ILE A 47 -3.12 -4.40 -3.18
C ILE A 47 -3.41 -3.88 -1.77
N ARG A 48 -4.07 -2.73 -1.70
CA ARG A 48 -4.49 -2.12 -0.43
C ARG A 48 -5.39 -3.06 0.35
N LYS A 49 -6.44 -3.60 -0.29
CA LYS A 49 -7.37 -4.56 0.34
C LYS A 49 -6.66 -5.83 0.81
N GLY A 50 -5.71 -6.36 0.03
CA GLY A 50 -4.96 -7.57 0.37
C GLY A 50 -3.99 -7.39 1.52
N LEU A 51 -3.30 -6.23 1.60
CA LEU A 51 -2.29 -5.96 2.63
C LEU A 51 -2.87 -5.42 3.95
N MET A 52 -4.12 -4.94 3.93
CA MET A 52 -4.81 -4.38 5.11
C MET A 52 -5.81 -5.34 5.77
N PHE A 53 -6.10 -6.50 5.16
CA PHE A 53 -7.07 -7.44 5.72
C PHE A 53 -6.61 -7.90 7.12
N ASP A 54 -7.54 -7.92 8.08
CA ASP A 54 -7.39 -8.28 9.51
C ASP A 54 -6.59 -7.32 10.43
N LEU A 55 -5.68 -6.48 9.95
CA LEU A 55 -4.76 -5.71 10.81
C LEU A 55 -5.24 -4.31 11.21
N GLY A 56 -6.30 -3.78 10.58
CA GLY A 56 -6.76 -2.39 10.83
C GLY A 56 -5.72 -1.30 10.52
N ALA A 57 -4.59 -1.65 9.89
CA ALA A 57 -3.47 -0.77 9.63
C ALA A 57 -3.69 0.10 8.38
N MET A 58 -3.22 1.35 8.43
CA MET A 58 -3.19 2.25 7.27
C MET A 58 -1.86 2.10 6.50
N ILE A 59 -1.94 2.04 5.16
CA ILE A 59 -0.84 2.09 4.18
C ILE A 59 -0.76 3.51 3.66
#